data_AF-A0A0N4ZW74-F1
#
_entry.id   AF-A0A0N4ZW74-F1
#
_cell.length_a   1.000
_cell.length_b   1.000
_cell.length_c   1.000
_cell.angle_alpha   90.00
_cell.angle_beta   90.00
_cell.angle_gamma   90.00
#
_symmetry.space_group_name_H-M   'P 1'
#
loop_
_entity.id
_entity.type
_entity.pdbx_description
1 polymer ?
#
loop_
_entity_poly.entity_id
_entity_poly.type
_entity_poly.pdbx_seq_one_letter_code
_entity_poly.pdbx_strand_id
1 'polypeptide(L)'
;MQTTKSKPYHPVDIILEQPQPRICLSEEDLPIEKRFYYNLLKLNTTPNVSDIFTILPNKITLKDCNAEILEILELKLNPIVIGSMKNWEYLASKFGISNDLVMNMRNYISPMKEFLKNYSHIELNCLLKEIETMNRMDVLISLRNPLNNFKKHYNEGYSNLDTGLQMSSQTKSFQTYITHKDSSHTTMDNISLFGYGDNYILLLHYEIEKEDKKKFKWFRGNIERSSKDKIKVYDFDKAVDKSNIYLSSKALFENATYIVCLFTDDWCNIINSTTKNKLSPCNESEIVKCKNYVLNLMETEMIENDFINKRFIPVIYENFKKSLLPMGWPKNTLSYQFPNNFNELCTKLFSEN
;
A
#
# COMPACT_ATOMS: atom_id res chain seq x y z
N MET A 1 -35.41 -52.75 5.26
CA MET A 1 -35.32 -52.10 3.94
C MET A 1 -36.27 -50.92 3.92
N GLN A 2 -35.78 -49.71 4.14
CA GLN A 2 -36.54 -48.48 3.96
C GLN A 2 -35.78 -47.60 2.96
N THR A 3 -36.49 -47.23 1.91
CA THR A 3 -36.02 -46.48 0.75
C THR A 3 -35.91 -44.99 1.11
N THR A 4 -34.70 -44.51 1.35
CA THR A 4 -34.44 -43.08 1.47
C THR A 4 -34.50 -42.43 0.09
N LYS A 5 -35.61 -41.73 -0.18
CA LYS A 5 -35.75 -40.85 -1.35
C LYS A 5 -34.70 -39.74 -1.28
N SER A 6 -33.81 -39.66 -2.26
CA SER A 6 -32.90 -38.52 -2.43
C SER A 6 -33.70 -37.28 -2.80
N LYS A 7 -33.61 -36.23 -2.00
CA LYS A 7 -34.06 -34.88 -2.39
C LYS A 7 -32.92 -34.21 -3.17
N PRO A 8 -33.18 -33.55 -4.30
CA PRO A 8 -32.18 -32.75 -4.98
C PRO A 8 -32.01 -31.44 -4.21
N TYR A 9 -30.84 -31.21 -3.63
CA TYR A 9 -30.50 -29.93 -3.01
C TYR A 9 -29.98 -28.96 -4.09
N HIS A 10 -30.51 -27.73 -4.10
CA HIS A 10 -29.96 -26.62 -4.88
C HIS A 10 -28.70 -26.09 -4.18
N PRO A 11 -27.68 -25.59 -4.92
CA PRO A 11 -26.36 -25.22 -4.37
C PRO A 11 -26.33 -24.03 -3.38
N VAL A 12 -27.47 -23.50 -2.94
CA VAL A 12 -27.56 -22.38 -1.99
C VAL A 12 -28.08 -22.80 -0.61
N ASP A 13 -28.57 -24.03 -0.45
CA ASP A 13 -29.09 -24.51 0.84
C ASP A 13 -28.06 -25.37 1.57
N ILE A 14 -26.96 -24.77 2.01
CA ILE A 14 -26.17 -25.31 3.13
C ILE A 14 -26.55 -24.53 4.37
N ILE A 15 -27.74 -24.82 4.91
CA ILE A 15 -27.99 -24.55 6.32
C ILE A 15 -27.17 -25.59 7.08
N LEU A 16 -26.04 -25.17 7.62
CA LEU A 16 -25.24 -25.96 8.55
C LEU A 16 -26.07 -26.16 9.83
N GLU A 17 -26.93 -27.18 9.87
CA GLU A 17 -27.33 -27.81 11.13
C GLU A 17 -26.08 -28.46 11.73
N GLN A 18 -25.25 -27.66 12.38
CA GLN A 18 -24.11 -28.19 13.12
C GLN A 18 -24.64 -28.71 14.46
N PRO A 19 -24.45 -30.01 14.78
CA PRO A 19 -24.61 -30.46 16.16
C PRO A 19 -23.58 -29.70 17.01
N GLN A 20 -23.95 -29.39 18.27
CA GLN A 20 -23.13 -28.61 19.20
C GLN A 20 -21.64 -28.94 19.12
N PRO A 21 -20.75 -27.95 19.24
CA PRO A 21 -19.31 -28.18 19.12
C PRO A 21 -18.84 -29.19 20.16
N ARG A 22 -18.44 -30.39 19.71
CA ARG A 22 -17.72 -31.35 20.53
C ARG A 22 -16.28 -30.89 20.62
N ILE A 23 -15.85 -30.55 21.83
CA ILE A 23 -14.45 -30.24 22.13
C ILE A 23 -13.70 -31.59 22.17
N CYS A 24 -12.93 -31.88 21.13
CA CYS A 24 -11.98 -33.00 21.12
C CYS A 24 -10.71 -32.55 21.83
N LEU A 25 -10.28 -33.28 22.87
CA LEU A 25 -9.11 -32.93 23.69
C LEU A 25 -7.80 -33.43 23.08
N SER A 26 -7.86 -34.42 22.17
CA SER A 26 -6.70 -34.95 21.47
C SER A 26 -6.94 -35.15 19.97
N GLU A 27 -5.85 -35.20 19.20
CA GLU A 27 -5.88 -35.51 17.76
C GLU A 27 -6.47 -36.91 17.48
N GLU A 28 -6.34 -37.81 18.44
CA GLU A 28 -6.84 -39.19 18.34
C GLU A 28 -8.37 -39.26 18.44
N ASP A 29 -8.99 -38.29 19.11
CA ASP A 29 -10.44 -38.20 19.29
C ASP A 29 -11.16 -37.61 18.06
N LEU A 30 -10.42 -37.11 17.06
CA LEU A 30 -11.00 -36.61 15.82
C LEU A 30 -11.36 -37.78 14.88
N PRO A 31 -12.58 -37.76 14.29
CA PRO A 31 -12.94 -38.66 13.20
C PRO A 31 -11.89 -38.60 12.09
N ILE A 32 -11.55 -39.76 11.51
CA ILE A 32 -10.45 -39.92 10.54
C ILE A 32 -10.55 -38.90 9.40
N GLU A 33 -11.77 -38.64 8.91
CA GLU A 33 -12.05 -37.67 7.84
C GLU A 33 -11.73 -36.21 8.25
N LYS A 34 -11.84 -35.89 9.54
CA LYS A 34 -11.56 -34.56 10.09
C LYS A 34 -10.10 -34.38 10.51
N ARG A 35 -9.33 -35.46 10.68
CA ARG A 35 -7.88 -35.39 10.94
C ARG A 35 -7.13 -34.76 9.77
N PHE A 36 -7.59 -34.97 8.53
CA PHE A 36 -7.04 -34.30 7.35
C PHE A 36 -7.13 -32.78 7.47
N TYR A 37 -8.32 -32.26 7.78
CA TYR A 37 -8.54 -30.82 7.98
C TYR A 37 -7.80 -30.28 9.20
N TYR A 38 -7.76 -31.05 10.30
CA TYR A 38 -6.97 -30.70 11.47
C TYR A 38 -5.50 -30.54 11.11
N ASN A 39 -4.89 -31.49 10.40
CA ASN A 39 -3.50 -31.40 9.96
C ASN A 39 -3.24 -30.26 8.96
N LEU A 40 -4.23 -29.90 8.15
CA LEU A 40 -4.14 -28.76 7.24
C LEU A 40 -4.20 -27.41 7.98
N LEU A 41 -4.98 -27.34 9.06
CA LEU A 41 -5.23 -26.13 9.85
C LEU A 41 -4.32 -26.01 11.09
N LYS A 42 -3.65 -27.11 11.47
CA LYS A 42 -2.69 -27.17 12.57
C LYS A 42 -1.51 -26.28 12.19
N LEU A 43 -1.44 -25.11 12.82
CA LEU A 43 -0.27 -24.27 12.76
C LEU A 43 0.85 -25.01 13.50
N ASN A 44 1.73 -25.71 12.76
CA ASN A 44 2.82 -26.52 13.30
C ASN A 44 3.83 -25.70 14.12
N THR A 45 3.78 -24.37 14.01
CA THR A 45 4.51 -23.44 14.83
C THR A 45 3.60 -22.26 15.14
N THR A 46 3.30 -22.01 16.41
CA THR A 46 3.03 -20.62 16.80
C THR A 46 4.33 -19.88 16.55
N PRO A 47 4.38 -18.89 15.63
CA PRO A 47 5.60 -18.16 15.39
C PRO A 47 6.05 -17.57 16.72
N ASN A 48 7.19 -18.05 17.23
CA ASN A 48 7.73 -17.58 18.49
C ASN A 48 8.18 -16.14 18.26
N VAL A 49 7.66 -15.22 19.05
CA VAL A 49 7.80 -13.78 18.83
C VAL A 49 9.29 -13.36 18.91
N SER A 50 10.08 -14.12 19.65
CA SER A 50 11.55 -14.02 19.74
C SER A 50 12.28 -14.29 18.42
N ASP A 51 11.67 -15.01 17.47
CA ASP A 51 12.25 -15.29 16.14
C ASP A 51 11.91 -14.21 15.11
N ILE A 52 10.96 -13.31 15.43
CA ILE A 52 10.47 -12.29 14.50
C ILE A 52 11.25 -10.98 14.62
N PHE A 53 11.69 -10.61 15.84
CA PHE A 53 12.51 -9.43 16.06
C PHE A 53 13.73 -9.74 16.93
N THR A 54 14.92 -9.40 16.45
CA THR A 54 16.09 -9.33 17.34
C THR A 54 16.01 -8.03 18.11
N ILE A 55 16.12 -8.11 19.44
CA ILE A 55 16.17 -6.97 20.36
C ILE A 55 17.10 -5.88 19.80
N LEU A 56 16.55 -4.71 19.48
CA LEU A 56 17.31 -3.52 19.12
C LEU A 56 18.00 -2.99 20.39
N PRO A 57 19.14 -2.28 20.31
CA PRO A 57 19.73 -1.67 21.49
C PRO A 57 18.74 -0.71 22.18
N ASN A 58 18.62 -0.81 23.51
CA ASN A 58 17.63 -0.13 24.37
C ASN A 58 17.68 1.41 24.39
N LYS A 59 18.34 2.06 23.43
CA LYS A 59 18.47 3.52 23.34
C LYS A 59 17.73 4.13 22.14
N ILE A 60 17.11 3.30 21.29
CA ILE A 60 16.40 3.77 20.10
C ILE A 60 15.00 4.23 20.50
N THR A 61 14.73 5.52 20.31
CA THR A 61 13.41 6.11 20.55
C THR A 61 12.60 6.19 19.26
N LEU A 62 11.30 6.46 19.36
CA LEU A 62 10.45 6.68 18.18
C LEU A 62 10.89 7.88 17.33
N LYS A 63 11.65 8.84 17.89
CA LYS A 63 12.29 9.93 17.12
C LYS A 63 13.34 9.43 16.14
N ASP A 64 14.04 8.37 16.51
CA ASP A 64 15.15 7.82 15.74
C ASP A 64 14.67 6.86 14.65
N CYS A 65 13.36 6.56 14.62
CA CYS A 65 12.76 5.62 13.68
C CYS A 65 12.62 6.21 12.28
N ASN A 66 12.87 5.40 11.27
CA ASN A 66 12.58 5.75 9.88
C ASN A 66 11.08 6.04 9.69
N ALA A 67 10.77 6.97 8.78
CA ALA A 67 9.39 7.29 8.41
C ALA A 67 8.57 6.06 8.01
N GLU A 68 9.20 5.07 7.36
CA GLU A 68 8.58 3.78 6.99
C GLU A 68 8.02 3.03 8.21
N ILE A 69 8.73 3.00 9.33
CA ILE A 69 8.29 2.34 10.57
C ILE A 69 7.08 3.07 11.16
N LEU A 70 7.14 4.41 11.18
CA LEU A 70 6.08 5.25 11.74
C LEU A 70 4.79 5.15 10.91
N GLU A 71 4.90 5.12 9.59
CA GLU A 71 3.74 4.97 8.69
C GLU A 71 3.10 3.58 8.76
N ILE A 72 3.90 2.51 8.92
CA ILE A 72 3.34 1.15 9.11
C ILE A 72 2.58 1.07 10.43
N LEU A 73 3.13 1.66 11.50
CA LEU A 73 2.45 1.76 12.80
C LEU A 73 1.15 2.54 12.66
N GLU A 74 1.17 3.69 11.98
CA GLU A 74 -0.02 4.48 11.68
C GLU A 74 -1.06 3.63 10.93
N LEU A 75 -0.71 3.05 9.79
CA LEU A 75 -1.63 2.29 8.93
C LEU A 75 -2.32 1.14 9.68
N LYS A 76 -1.57 0.41 10.52
CA LYS A 76 -2.08 -0.82 11.15
C LYS A 76 -2.75 -0.58 12.49
N LEU A 77 -2.41 0.50 13.21
CA LEU A 77 -2.92 0.77 14.56
C LEU A 77 -3.92 1.93 14.60
N ASN A 78 -4.00 2.77 13.56
CA ASN A 78 -4.98 3.85 13.46
C ASN A 78 -6.44 3.39 13.22
N PRO A 79 -6.75 2.23 12.59
CA PRO A 79 -8.13 1.81 12.40
C PRO A 79 -8.94 1.74 13.71
N ILE A 80 -10.22 2.12 13.63
CA ILE A 80 -11.17 2.01 14.74
C ILE A 80 -11.30 0.54 15.15
N VAL A 81 -11.41 0.29 16.45
CA VAL A 81 -11.59 -1.06 17.00
C VAL A 81 -12.80 -1.73 16.37
N ILE A 82 -12.59 -2.86 15.68
CA ILE A 82 -13.65 -3.76 15.24
C ILE A 82 -13.56 -5.01 16.12
N GLY A 83 -14.57 -5.24 16.96
CA GLY A 83 -14.61 -6.39 17.88
C GLY A 83 -13.56 -6.33 18.99
N SER A 84 -12.78 -7.39 19.16
CA SER A 84 -11.72 -7.50 20.19
C SER A 84 -10.35 -6.97 19.75
N MET A 85 -10.27 -6.36 18.56
CA MET A 85 -9.00 -5.87 17.99
C MET A 85 -8.46 -4.67 18.78
N LYS A 86 -7.26 -4.80 19.36
CA LYS A 86 -6.60 -3.70 20.06
C LYS A 86 -5.91 -2.76 19.06
N ASN A 87 -6.04 -1.45 19.26
CA ASN A 87 -5.53 -0.40 18.37
C ASN A 87 -4.70 0.65 19.15
N TRP A 88 -4.46 1.82 18.54
CA TRP A 88 -3.70 2.93 19.15
C TRP A 88 -4.24 3.39 20.51
N GLU A 89 -5.54 3.27 20.79
CA GLU A 89 -6.13 3.68 22.07
C GLU A 89 -5.68 2.76 23.22
N TYR A 90 -5.53 1.47 22.92
CA TYR A 90 -4.99 0.52 23.89
C TYR A 90 -3.52 0.84 24.20
N LEU A 91 -2.72 1.19 23.19
CA LEU A 91 -1.35 1.64 23.40
C LEU A 91 -1.32 2.91 24.25
N ALA A 92 -2.16 3.90 23.92
CA ALA A 92 -2.27 5.14 24.68
C ALA A 92 -2.58 4.88 26.16
N SER A 93 -3.53 3.99 26.45
CA SER A 93 -3.86 3.58 27.82
C SER A 93 -2.67 2.91 28.53
N LYS A 94 -1.93 2.03 27.83
CA LYS A 94 -0.75 1.35 28.38
C LYS A 94 0.42 2.27 28.69
N PHE A 95 0.60 3.32 27.90
CA PHE A 95 1.61 4.35 28.16
C PHE A 95 1.13 5.43 29.16
N GLY A 96 0.00 5.21 29.84
CA GLY A 96 -0.48 6.07 30.92
C GLY A 96 -1.16 7.36 30.46
N ILE A 97 -1.62 7.43 29.22
CA ILE A 97 -2.33 8.59 28.70
C ILE A 97 -3.74 8.65 29.30
N SER A 98 -4.11 9.83 29.83
CA SER A 98 -5.45 10.06 30.37
C SER A 98 -6.53 9.87 29.29
N ASN A 99 -7.68 9.34 29.69
CA ASN A 99 -8.82 9.14 28.79
C ASN A 99 -9.27 10.44 28.11
N ASP A 100 -9.18 11.59 28.78
CA ASP A 100 -9.55 12.89 28.21
C ASP A 100 -8.68 13.27 27.00
N LEU A 101 -7.37 13.02 27.09
CA LEU A 101 -6.44 13.21 25.98
C LEU A 101 -6.67 12.20 24.85
N VAL A 102 -7.01 10.95 25.17
CA VAL A 102 -7.39 9.95 24.16
C VAL A 102 -8.65 10.38 23.42
N MET A 103 -9.66 10.87 24.13
CA MET A 103 -10.88 11.41 23.53
C MET A 103 -10.59 12.62 22.64
N ASN A 104 -9.68 13.52 23.07
CA ASN A 104 -9.27 14.66 22.24
C ASN A 104 -8.53 14.21 20.98
N MET A 105 -7.67 13.20 21.08
CA MET A 105 -6.90 12.66 19.94
C MET A 105 -7.81 12.04 18.85
N ARG A 106 -9.01 11.56 19.20
CA ARG A 106 -9.99 11.05 18.21
C ARG A 106 -10.48 12.11 17.22
N ASN A 107 -10.37 13.40 17.56
CA ASN A 107 -10.80 14.49 16.69
C ASN A 107 -9.80 14.79 15.56
N TYR A 108 -8.60 14.22 15.61
CA TYR A 108 -7.58 14.40 14.59
C TYR A 108 -7.80 13.41 13.43
N ILE A 109 -7.38 13.81 12.23
CA ILE A 109 -7.49 12.99 11.01
C ILE A 109 -6.70 11.67 11.16
N SER A 110 -5.57 11.71 11.89
CA SER A 110 -4.79 10.52 12.21
C SER A 110 -4.34 10.54 13.68
N PRO A 111 -5.16 9.97 14.59
CA PRO A 111 -4.84 9.91 16.01
C PRO A 111 -3.52 9.18 16.31
N MET A 112 -3.20 8.12 15.57
CA MET A 112 -1.95 7.36 15.78
C MET A 112 -0.71 8.19 15.41
N LYS A 113 -0.79 9.01 14.35
CA LYS A 113 0.32 9.91 13.97
C LYS A 113 0.60 10.94 15.04
N GLU A 114 -0.46 11.50 15.62
CA GLU A 114 -0.36 12.48 16.70
C GLU A 114 0.18 11.83 17.98
N PHE A 115 -0.22 10.58 18.27
CA PHE A 115 0.38 9.77 19.34
C PHE A 115 1.89 9.56 19.13
N LEU A 116 2.32 9.14 17.93
CA LEU A 116 3.74 8.93 17.63
C LEU A 116 4.57 10.21 17.76
N LYS A 117 3.99 11.36 17.41
CA LYS A 117 4.64 12.67 17.52
C LYS A 117 4.79 13.11 18.99
N ASN A 118 3.69 13.08 19.75
CA ASN A 118 3.63 13.54 21.13
C ASN A 118 4.42 12.62 22.08
N TYR A 119 4.49 11.34 21.75
CA TYR A 119 5.18 10.31 22.54
C TYR A 119 6.43 9.78 21.86
N SER A 120 7.09 10.63 21.08
CA SER A 120 8.29 10.29 20.32
C SER A 120 9.49 9.87 21.18
N HIS A 121 9.47 10.16 22.48
CA HIS A 121 10.49 9.76 23.45
C HIS A 121 10.37 8.29 23.92
N ILE A 122 9.26 7.61 23.60
CA ILE A 122 9.08 6.19 23.96
C ILE A 122 10.15 5.34 23.25
N GLU A 123 10.73 4.40 23.99
CA GLU A 123 11.64 3.41 23.41
C GLU A 123 10.89 2.48 22.46
N LEU A 124 11.42 2.29 21.26
CA LEU A 124 10.81 1.43 20.24
C LEU A 124 10.61 -0.01 20.76
N ASN A 125 11.55 -0.52 21.57
CA ASN A 125 11.44 -1.84 22.19
C ASN A 125 10.23 -1.95 23.13
N CYS A 126 9.91 -0.89 23.89
CA CYS A 126 8.73 -0.87 24.75
C CYS A 126 7.45 -0.90 23.91
N LEU A 127 7.41 -0.15 22.80
CA LEU A 127 6.29 -0.18 21.87
C LEU A 127 6.10 -1.57 21.23
N LEU A 128 7.18 -2.19 20.75
CA LEU A 128 7.13 -3.52 20.14
C LEU A 128 6.67 -4.61 21.12
N LYS A 129 7.12 -4.55 22.38
CA LYS A 129 6.62 -5.43 23.45
C LYS A 129 5.13 -5.24 23.71
N GLU A 130 4.64 -4.01 23.72
CA GLU A 130 3.20 -3.77 23.89
C GLU A 130 2.38 -4.24 22.66
N ILE A 131 2.91 -4.12 21.45
CA ILE A 131 2.27 -4.68 20.24
C ILE A 131 2.21 -6.21 20.32
N GLU A 132 3.24 -6.85 20.89
CA GLU A 132 3.23 -8.27 21.22
C GLU A 132 2.17 -8.60 22.28
N THR A 133 2.08 -7.84 23.40
CA THR A 133 1.03 -8.05 24.42
C THR A 133 -0.38 -7.82 23.88
N MET A 134 -0.51 -7.02 22.81
CA MET A 134 -1.75 -6.82 22.09
C MET A 134 -2.14 -7.98 21.18
N ASN A 135 -1.26 -8.96 20.97
CA ASN A 135 -1.40 -10.05 20.01
C ASN A 135 -1.62 -9.54 18.57
N ARG A 136 -1.02 -8.39 18.22
CA ARG A 136 -1.09 -7.78 16.88
C ARG A 136 0.10 -8.25 16.03
N MET A 137 0.15 -9.56 15.78
CA MET A 137 1.22 -10.20 15.01
C MET A 137 1.30 -9.67 13.57
N ASP A 138 0.17 -9.22 13.01
CA ASP A 138 0.10 -8.59 11.69
C ASP A 138 0.98 -7.33 11.59
N VAL A 139 1.06 -6.54 12.66
CA VAL A 139 1.91 -5.35 12.76
C VAL A 139 3.37 -5.76 12.82
N LEU A 140 3.71 -6.72 13.68
CA LEU A 140 5.08 -7.19 13.88
C LEU A 140 5.66 -7.82 12.61
N ILE A 141 4.87 -8.60 11.87
CA ILE A 141 5.26 -9.18 10.59
C ILE A 141 5.54 -8.07 9.57
N SER A 142 4.67 -7.05 9.51
CA SER A 142 4.83 -5.92 8.58
C SER A 142 6.07 -5.08 8.90
N LEU A 143 6.44 -4.96 10.18
CA LEU A 143 7.61 -4.21 10.64
C LEU A 143 8.93 -4.98 10.52
N ARG A 144 8.90 -6.29 10.24
CA ARG A 144 10.11 -7.14 10.23
C ARG A 144 11.20 -6.65 9.28
N ASN A 145 10.85 -6.36 8.03
CA ASN A 145 11.81 -5.91 7.02
C ASN A 145 12.34 -4.49 7.32
N PRO A 146 11.48 -3.50 7.60
CA PRO A 146 11.91 -2.15 8.00
C PRO A 146 12.84 -2.15 9.22
N LEU A 147 12.52 -2.92 10.26
CA LEU A 147 13.33 -3.01 11.48
C LEU A 147 14.69 -3.67 11.23
N ASN A 148 14.74 -4.69 10.37
CA ASN A 148 16.01 -5.33 10.00
C ASN A 148 16.90 -4.42 9.16
N ASN A 149 16.33 -3.64 8.24
CA ASN A 149 17.07 -2.64 7.46
C ASN A 149 17.58 -1.52 8.38
N PHE A 150 16.74 -1.04 9.29
CA PHE A 150 17.11 -0.05 10.30
C PHE A 150 18.30 -0.51 11.16
N LYS A 151 18.28 -1.77 11.60
CA LYS A 151 19.37 -2.38 12.38
C LYS A 151 20.69 -2.46 11.60
N LYS A 152 20.65 -2.80 10.31
CA LYS A 152 21.87 -2.86 9.46
C LYS A 152 22.54 -1.49 9.39
N HIS A 153 21.77 -0.44 9.09
CA HIS A 153 22.30 0.92 9.00
C HIS A 153 22.79 1.46 10.34
N TYR A 154 22.12 1.13 11.44
CA TYR A 154 22.57 1.53 12.78
C TYR A 154 23.91 0.89 13.17
N ASN A 155 24.12 -0.39 12.81
CA ASN A 155 25.37 -1.09 13.10
C ASN A 155 26.54 -0.66 12.19
N GLU A 156 26.27 -0.30 10.94
CA GLU A 156 27.29 0.23 10.01
C GLU A 156 27.82 1.60 10.47
N GLY A 157 26.98 2.44 11.08
CA GLY A 157 27.40 3.73 11.65
C GLY A 157 28.32 3.62 12.88
N TYR A 158 28.24 2.53 13.65
CA TYR A 158 29.10 2.29 14.82
C TYR A 158 30.38 1.53 14.50
N SER A 159 30.49 0.89 13.33
CA SER A 159 31.69 0.14 12.92
C SER A 159 32.87 1.03 12.45
N ASN A 160 32.69 2.35 12.37
CA ASN A 160 33.71 3.29 11.85
C ASN A 160 34.40 4.14 12.91
N LEU A 161 34.36 3.75 14.19
CA LEU A 161 34.93 4.57 15.28
C LEU A 161 36.22 4.05 15.93
N ASP A 162 36.78 2.92 15.51
CA ASP A 162 38.08 2.45 16.05
C ASP A 162 39.02 1.93 14.95
N THR A 163 39.86 2.82 14.43
CA THR A 163 41.30 2.57 14.20
C THR A 163 41.98 3.88 13.78
N GLY A 164 42.89 4.34 14.63
CA GLY A 164 43.63 5.59 14.44
C GLY A 164 44.74 5.50 13.37
N LEU A 165 45.10 6.69 12.91
CA LEU A 165 46.31 7.07 12.16
C LEU A 165 46.44 6.63 10.68
N GLN A 166 46.15 7.55 9.75
CA GLN A 166 47.20 8.40 9.15
C GLN A 166 46.62 9.59 8.35
N MET A 167 47.31 10.72 8.47
CA MET A 167 47.07 12.02 7.84
C MET A 167 47.02 12.00 6.30
N SER A 168 46.05 12.71 5.70
CA SER A 168 46.26 14.07 5.16
C SER A 168 45.15 14.48 4.17
N SER A 169 44.44 15.54 4.54
CA SER A 169 43.83 16.57 3.67
C SER A 169 43.25 16.16 2.31
N GLN A 170 41.93 15.95 2.28
CA GLN A 170 41.03 16.65 1.36
C GLN A 170 39.61 16.64 1.94
N THR A 171 39.31 17.69 2.68
CA THR A 171 37.96 18.12 3.04
C THR A 171 37.16 18.37 1.77
N LYS A 172 36.24 17.47 1.43
CA LYS A 172 35.05 17.82 0.64
C LYS A 172 33.87 17.85 1.59
N SER A 173 33.72 19.02 2.23
CA SER A 173 32.47 19.49 2.77
C SER A 173 31.41 19.37 1.66
N PHE A 174 30.44 18.46 1.82
CA PHE A 174 29.22 18.50 1.05
C PHE A 174 28.40 19.68 1.56
N GLN A 175 28.78 20.86 1.08
CA GLN A 175 28.04 22.08 1.23
C GLN A 175 26.86 21.97 0.26
N THR A 176 25.72 21.58 0.82
CA THR A 176 24.40 21.76 0.23
C THR A 176 24.29 23.20 -0.25
N TYR A 177 24.28 23.38 -1.57
CA TYR A 177 23.87 24.64 -2.17
C TYR A 177 22.38 24.80 -1.94
N ILE A 178 22.03 25.43 -0.81
CA ILE A 178 20.74 26.08 -0.60
C ILE A 178 20.79 27.35 -1.43
N THR A 179 20.21 27.30 -2.63
CA THR A 179 19.75 28.52 -3.30
C THR A 179 18.37 28.83 -2.76
N HIS A 180 18.31 29.77 -1.83
CA HIS A 180 17.08 30.43 -1.42
C HIS A 180 16.42 31.07 -2.64
N LYS A 181 15.15 30.72 -2.87
CA LYS A 181 14.20 31.67 -3.44
C LYS A 181 12.93 31.61 -2.62
N ASP A 182 12.73 32.68 -1.87
CA ASP A 182 11.56 32.95 -1.04
C ASP A 182 10.28 32.93 -1.90
N SER A 183 9.31 32.11 -1.50
CA SER A 183 7.91 32.55 -1.37
C SER A 183 7.11 31.52 -0.57
N SER A 184 6.69 31.97 0.61
CA SER A 184 5.65 31.45 1.51
C SER A 184 4.59 30.51 0.90
N HIS A 185 4.57 29.24 1.33
CA HIS A 185 3.53 28.66 2.20
C HIS A 185 3.91 27.20 2.52
N THR A 186 3.90 26.89 3.82
CA THR A 186 4.24 25.61 4.43
C THR A 186 3.34 24.45 3.98
N THR A 187 3.92 23.46 3.32
CA THR A 187 3.41 22.07 3.29
C THR A 187 4.58 21.11 3.47
N MET A 188 4.36 20.13 4.34
CA MET A 188 5.31 19.18 4.91
C MET A 188 6.23 18.51 3.88
N ASP A 189 7.53 18.49 4.19
CA ASP A 189 8.58 17.65 3.59
C ASP A 189 8.35 16.15 3.89
N ASN A 190 7.25 15.59 3.43
CA ASN A 190 7.16 14.17 3.15
C ASN A 190 7.43 14.01 1.65
N ILE A 191 8.18 12.98 1.28
CA ILE A 191 8.53 12.56 -0.08
C ILE A 191 9.94 12.99 -0.54
N SER A 192 10.91 12.14 -0.21
CA SER A 192 12.00 11.82 -1.15
C SER A 192 12.52 10.38 -0.98
N LEU A 193 11.69 9.44 -0.48
CA LEU A 193 12.14 8.07 -0.19
C LEU A 193 12.49 7.26 -1.46
N PHE A 194 11.87 7.59 -2.59
CA PHE A 194 12.03 6.87 -3.85
C PHE A 194 12.72 7.67 -4.96
N GLY A 195 13.21 8.88 -4.68
CA GLY A 195 13.94 9.71 -5.65
C GLY A 195 13.15 10.06 -6.92
N TYR A 196 11.82 10.00 -6.89
CA TYR A 196 11.00 10.53 -7.97
C TYR A 196 11.17 12.06 -7.97
N GLY A 197 11.69 12.61 -9.06
CA GLY A 197 11.81 14.06 -9.19
C GLY A 197 10.44 14.71 -9.26
N ASP A 198 10.37 15.99 -8.88
CA ASP A 198 9.14 16.77 -8.97
C ASP A 198 8.63 16.81 -10.42
N ASN A 199 7.34 16.62 -10.58
CA ASN A 199 6.60 16.68 -11.84
C ASN A 199 6.88 15.56 -12.87
N TYR A 200 6.08 14.49 -12.80
CA TYR A 200 6.07 13.42 -13.80
C TYR A 200 4.66 12.93 -14.13
N ILE A 201 4.56 12.24 -15.27
CA ILE A 201 3.35 11.55 -15.73
C ILE A 201 3.47 10.07 -15.40
N LEU A 202 2.48 9.51 -14.71
CA LEU A 202 2.39 8.08 -14.43
C LEU A 202 1.49 7.39 -15.45
N LEU A 203 1.97 6.32 -16.09
CA LEU A 203 1.20 5.48 -16.99
C LEU A 203 0.73 4.23 -16.25
N LEU A 204 -0.59 4.05 -16.13
CA LEU A 204 -1.19 2.77 -15.73
C LEU A 204 -1.78 2.10 -16.96
N HIS A 205 -1.51 0.80 -17.08
CA HIS A 205 -1.96 -0.02 -18.19
C HIS A 205 -2.00 -1.49 -17.74
N TYR A 206 -2.73 -2.35 -18.45
CA TYR A 206 -2.69 -3.79 -18.23
C TYR A 206 -3.05 -4.52 -19.51
N GLU A 207 -2.17 -5.40 -19.96
CA GLU A 207 -2.36 -6.19 -21.18
C GLU A 207 -1.93 -7.65 -20.97
N ILE A 208 -2.78 -8.57 -21.38
CA ILE A 208 -2.45 -10.01 -21.42
C ILE A 208 -1.83 -10.33 -22.79
N GLU A 209 -2.50 -9.90 -23.86
CA GLU A 209 -2.16 -10.23 -25.25
C GLU A 209 -0.89 -9.52 -25.76
N LYS A 210 -0.19 -10.18 -26.69
CA LYS A 210 1.03 -9.63 -27.30
C LYS A 210 0.75 -8.41 -28.18
N GLU A 211 -0.43 -8.35 -28.79
CA GLU A 211 -0.83 -7.24 -29.65
C GLU A 211 -1.05 -5.97 -28.84
N ASP A 212 -1.75 -6.05 -27.71
CA ASP A 212 -1.99 -4.92 -26.83
C ASP A 212 -0.70 -4.43 -26.18
N LYS A 213 0.24 -5.33 -25.85
CA LYS A 213 1.59 -4.94 -25.41
C LYS A 213 2.36 -4.13 -26.47
N LYS A 214 2.19 -4.46 -27.75
CA LYS A 214 2.78 -3.67 -28.85
C LYS A 214 2.12 -2.30 -28.95
N LYS A 215 0.79 -2.23 -28.83
CA LYS A 215 0.04 -0.97 -28.82
C LYS A 215 0.45 -0.08 -27.64
N PHE A 216 0.63 -0.65 -26.44
CA PHE A 216 1.10 0.11 -25.28
C PHE A 216 2.53 0.64 -25.51
N LYS A 217 3.44 -0.20 -26.01
CA LYS A 217 4.79 0.24 -26.34
C LYS A 217 4.79 1.37 -27.37
N TRP A 218 3.88 1.31 -28.34
CA TRP A 218 3.68 2.37 -29.33
C TRP A 218 3.14 3.65 -28.67
N PHE A 219 2.09 3.55 -27.85
CA PHE A 219 1.53 4.67 -27.09
C PHE A 219 2.59 5.36 -26.21
N ARG A 220 3.27 4.59 -25.37
CA ARG A 220 4.35 5.07 -24.48
C ARG A 220 5.45 5.77 -25.27
N GLY A 221 5.91 5.16 -26.36
CA GLY A 221 6.94 5.76 -27.21
C GLY A 221 6.51 7.06 -27.88
N ASN A 222 5.21 7.27 -28.14
CA ASN A 222 4.72 8.55 -28.63
C ASN A 222 4.63 9.59 -27.51
N ILE A 223 4.15 9.24 -26.32
CA ILE A 223 4.11 10.15 -25.17
C ILE A 223 5.52 10.62 -24.79
N GLU A 224 6.50 9.71 -24.72
CA GLU A 224 7.90 10.03 -24.43
C GLU A 224 8.49 10.99 -25.47
N ARG A 225 8.23 10.76 -26.77
CA ARG A 225 8.65 11.68 -27.84
C ARG A 225 7.98 13.05 -27.76
N SER A 226 6.68 13.08 -27.46
CA SER A 226 5.93 14.34 -27.33
C SER A 226 6.34 15.15 -26.11
N SER A 227 6.80 14.50 -25.04
CA SER A 227 7.28 15.17 -23.82
C SER A 227 8.53 16.01 -24.07
N LYS A 228 9.36 15.68 -25.08
CA LYS A 228 10.61 16.40 -25.41
C LYS A 228 11.50 16.63 -24.17
N ASP A 229 11.56 15.64 -23.28
CA ASP A 229 12.27 15.66 -21.99
C ASP A 229 11.82 16.75 -20.99
N LYS A 230 10.70 17.45 -21.23
CA LYS A 230 10.14 18.43 -20.30
C LYS A 230 9.58 17.78 -19.04
N ILE A 231 8.88 16.65 -19.20
CA ILE A 231 8.23 15.92 -18.11
C ILE A 231 8.63 14.45 -18.17
N LYS A 232 9.03 13.87 -17.04
CA LYS A 232 9.37 12.45 -16.97
C LYS A 232 8.12 11.60 -17.10
N VAL A 233 8.22 10.47 -17.80
CA VAL A 233 7.10 9.53 -18.01
C VAL A 233 7.47 8.20 -17.38
N TYR A 234 6.73 7.80 -16.35
CA TYR A 234 6.96 6.56 -15.62
C TYR A 234 5.90 5.52 -15.98
N ASP A 235 6.38 4.32 -16.30
CA ASP A 235 5.58 3.12 -16.45
C ASP A 235 5.44 2.45 -15.08
N PHE A 236 4.21 2.28 -14.60
CA PHE A 236 3.93 1.72 -13.27
C PHE A 236 4.63 0.38 -13.03
N ASP A 237 4.61 -0.54 -14.00
CA ASP A 237 5.17 -1.89 -13.83
C ASP A 237 6.69 -1.90 -13.67
N LYS A 238 7.35 -0.83 -14.15
CA LYS A 238 8.81 -0.66 -14.08
C LYS A 238 9.25 0.23 -12.93
N ALA A 239 8.42 1.19 -12.56
CA ALA A 239 8.72 2.15 -11.51
C ALA A 239 8.44 1.59 -10.11
N VAL A 240 7.48 0.65 -9.99
CA VAL A 240 7.14 0.05 -8.70
C VAL A 240 8.31 -0.77 -8.14
N ASP A 241 8.64 -0.54 -6.87
CA ASP A 241 9.62 -1.35 -6.17
C ASP A 241 8.96 -2.66 -5.73
N LYS A 242 9.46 -3.78 -6.28
CA LYS A 242 8.94 -5.13 -5.99
C LYS A 242 9.11 -5.55 -4.54
N SER A 243 10.04 -4.94 -3.80
CA SER A 243 10.22 -5.23 -2.38
C SER A 243 9.15 -4.58 -1.50
N ASN A 244 8.60 -3.45 -1.95
CA ASN A 244 7.66 -2.60 -1.22
C ASN A 244 6.55 -2.09 -2.16
N ILE A 245 5.78 -3.02 -2.74
CA ILE A 245 4.85 -2.73 -3.85
C ILE A 245 3.79 -1.70 -3.46
N TYR A 246 3.16 -1.84 -2.30
CA TYR A 246 2.10 -0.92 -1.87
C TYR A 246 2.60 0.50 -1.55
N LEU A 247 3.73 0.61 -0.83
CA LEU A 247 4.31 1.91 -0.48
C LEU A 247 4.83 2.65 -1.71
N SER A 248 5.54 1.93 -2.59
CA SER A 248 6.01 2.53 -3.85
C SER A 248 4.84 2.91 -4.76
N SER A 249 3.75 2.12 -4.78
CA SER A 249 2.53 2.48 -5.52
C SER A 249 1.86 3.75 -4.99
N LYS A 250 1.77 3.90 -3.67
CA LYS A 250 1.20 5.09 -3.03
C LYS A 250 2.06 6.32 -3.32
N ALA A 251 3.38 6.21 -3.15
CA ALA A 251 4.31 7.30 -3.47
C ALA A 251 4.25 7.66 -4.96
N LEU A 252 4.12 6.68 -5.85
CA LEU A 252 3.96 6.92 -7.29
C LEU A 252 2.66 7.69 -7.60
N PHE A 253 1.58 7.39 -6.88
CA PHE A 253 0.30 8.07 -7.02
C PHE A 253 0.35 9.52 -6.50
N GLU A 254 0.86 9.74 -5.28
CA GLU A 254 0.88 11.05 -4.63
C GLU A 254 1.68 12.08 -5.47
N ASN A 255 2.83 11.67 -6.01
CA ASN A 255 3.76 12.58 -6.70
C ASN A 255 3.51 12.77 -8.21
N ALA A 256 2.57 12.01 -8.79
CA ALA A 256 2.27 12.15 -10.21
C ALA A 256 1.48 13.44 -10.50
N THR A 257 1.95 14.26 -11.44
CA THR A 257 1.22 15.44 -11.91
C THR A 257 -0.01 15.04 -12.69
N TYR A 258 0.13 14.04 -13.57
CA TYR A 258 -0.97 13.43 -14.30
C TYR A 258 -0.84 11.92 -14.22
N ILE A 259 -1.99 11.26 -14.11
CA ILE A 259 -2.07 9.80 -14.14
C ILE A 259 -2.89 9.39 -15.36
N VAL A 260 -2.21 8.77 -16.32
CA VAL A 260 -2.80 8.33 -17.58
C VAL A 260 -3.17 6.86 -17.46
N CYS A 261 -4.47 6.58 -17.46
CA CYS A 261 -5.00 5.22 -17.36
C CYS A 261 -5.37 4.72 -18.76
N LEU A 262 -4.59 3.80 -19.30
CA LEU A 262 -4.83 3.18 -20.59
C LEU A 262 -5.72 1.95 -20.45
N PHE A 263 -7.01 2.13 -20.69
CA PHE A 263 -8.01 1.08 -20.52
C PHE A 263 -8.06 0.12 -21.71
N THR A 264 -7.88 -1.16 -21.40
CA THR A 264 -8.11 -2.30 -22.30
C THR A 264 -9.34 -3.07 -21.85
N ASP A 265 -9.88 -3.93 -22.72
CA ASP A 265 -11.04 -4.76 -22.39
C ASP A 265 -10.71 -5.69 -21.21
N ASP A 266 -9.52 -6.29 -21.23
CA ASP A 266 -8.99 -7.14 -20.16
C ASP A 266 -8.92 -6.42 -18.82
N TRP A 267 -8.36 -5.21 -18.80
CA TRP A 267 -8.21 -4.46 -17.56
C TRP A 267 -9.57 -4.04 -16.99
N CYS A 268 -10.48 -3.58 -17.85
CA CYS A 268 -11.83 -3.22 -17.45
C CYS A 268 -12.61 -4.43 -16.92
N ASN A 269 -12.41 -5.62 -17.49
CA ASN A 269 -13.02 -6.85 -16.98
C ASN A 269 -12.55 -7.18 -15.57
N ILE A 270 -11.26 -6.99 -15.27
CA ILE A 270 -10.67 -7.19 -13.93
C ILE A 270 -11.17 -6.16 -12.92
N ILE A 271 -11.22 -4.88 -13.30
CA ILE A 271 -11.71 -3.83 -12.41
C ILE A 271 -13.19 -4.10 -12.09
N ASN A 272 -14.00 -4.34 -13.12
CA ASN A 272 -15.42 -4.59 -12.96
C ASN A 272 -15.74 -5.93 -12.26
N SER A 273 -14.91 -6.96 -12.38
CA SER A 273 -15.10 -8.22 -11.63
C SER A 273 -14.84 -8.02 -10.14
N THR A 274 -13.82 -7.23 -9.80
CA THR A 274 -13.48 -6.85 -8.43
C THR A 274 -14.59 -6.01 -7.80
N THR A 275 -15.13 -5.01 -8.51
CA THR A 275 -16.22 -4.15 -8.01
C THR A 275 -17.56 -4.89 -7.90
N LYS A 276 -17.81 -5.91 -8.73
CA LYS A 276 -19.09 -6.64 -8.77
C LYS A 276 -19.16 -7.85 -7.83
N ASN A 277 -18.20 -8.03 -6.91
CA ASN A 277 -18.17 -9.16 -5.97
C ASN A 277 -18.37 -10.54 -6.65
N LYS A 278 -17.96 -10.71 -7.91
CA LYS A 278 -17.92 -12.04 -8.52
C LYS A 278 -16.70 -12.75 -7.94
N LEU A 279 -16.94 -13.61 -6.95
CA LEU A 279 -15.95 -14.57 -6.42
C LEU A 279 -15.49 -15.50 -7.54
N SER A 280 -14.57 -15.01 -8.36
CA SER A 280 -13.67 -15.86 -9.11
C SER A 280 -12.29 -15.52 -8.57
N PRO A 281 -11.58 -16.49 -7.95
CA PRO A 281 -10.21 -16.28 -7.53
C PRO A 281 -9.37 -16.15 -8.80
N CYS A 282 -9.32 -14.95 -9.37
CA CYS A 282 -8.37 -14.67 -10.42
C CYS A 282 -7.01 -14.68 -9.75
N ASN A 283 -6.10 -15.53 -10.23
CA ASN A 283 -4.69 -15.55 -9.81
C ASN A 283 -4.00 -14.27 -10.29
N GLU A 284 -4.44 -13.13 -9.78
CA GLU A 284 -3.92 -11.82 -10.12
C GLU A 284 -2.58 -11.63 -9.43
N SER A 285 -1.59 -11.17 -10.21
CA SER A 285 -0.29 -10.81 -9.66
C SER A 285 -0.46 -9.66 -8.66
N GLU A 286 0.42 -9.60 -7.66
CA GLU A 286 0.39 -8.54 -6.64
C GLU A 286 0.46 -7.13 -7.24
N ILE A 287 1.11 -7.00 -8.41
CA ILE A 287 1.18 -5.75 -9.18
C ILE A 287 -0.20 -5.33 -9.69
N VAL A 288 -1.04 -6.27 -10.16
CA VAL A 288 -2.41 -5.97 -10.62
C VAL A 288 -3.28 -5.53 -9.44
N LYS A 289 -3.14 -6.19 -8.29
CA LYS A 289 -3.82 -5.76 -7.05
C LYS A 289 -3.41 -4.34 -6.65
N CYS A 290 -2.13 -3.98 -6.83
CA CYS A 290 -1.65 -2.63 -6.56
C CYS A 290 -2.16 -1.61 -7.59
N LYS A 291 -2.31 -1.97 -8.87
CA LYS A 291 -2.99 -1.11 -9.85
C LYS A 291 -4.44 -0.84 -9.45
N ASN A 292 -5.16 -1.85 -8.97
CA ASN A 292 -6.52 -1.68 -8.43
C ASN A 292 -6.53 -0.81 -7.16
N TYR A 293 -5.54 -0.96 -6.29
CA TYR A 293 -5.36 -0.07 -5.14
C TYR A 293 -5.17 1.40 -5.58
N VAL A 294 -4.32 1.66 -6.57
CA VAL A 294 -4.13 3.02 -7.12
C VAL A 294 -5.42 3.56 -7.73
N LEU A 295 -6.22 2.72 -8.42
CA LEU A 295 -7.54 3.14 -8.90
C LEU A 295 -8.50 3.52 -7.76
N ASN A 296 -8.51 2.77 -6.65
CA ASN A 296 -9.31 3.13 -5.47
C ASN A 296 -8.84 4.45 -4.83
N LEU A 297 -7.53 4.74 -4.86
CA LEU A 297 -7.01 6.04 -4.44
C LEU A 297 -7.51 7.17 -5.35
N MET A 298 -7.59 6.94 -6.66
CA MET A 298 -8.17 7.92 -7.60
C MET A 298 -9.63 8.19 -7.30
N GLU A 299 -10.43 7.15 -7.01
CA GLU A 299 -11.84 7.31 -6.64
C GLU A 299 -11.99 8.11 -5.34
N THR A 300 -11.14 7.83 -4.34
CA THR A 300 -11.12 8.56 -3.07
C THR A 300 -10.78 10.04 -3.29
N GLU A 301 -9.73 10.33 -4.07
CA GLU A 301 -9.33 11.70 -4.40
C GLU A 301 -10.42 12.43 -5.21
N MET A 302 -11.14 11.75 -6.09
CA MET A 302 -12.28 12.35 -6.79
C MET A 302 -13.40 12.71 -5.81
N ILE A 303 -13.72 11.85 -4.85
CA ILE A 303 -14.75 12.10 -3.84
C ILE A 303 -14.35 13.30 -2.95
N GLU A 304 -13.09 13.36 -2.53
CA GLU A 304 -12.55 14.47 -1.73
C GLU A 304 -12.54 15.81 -2.48
N ASN A 305 -12.46 15.77 -3.82
CA ASN A 305 -12.48 16.95 -4.68
C ASN A 305 -13.86 17.26 -5.28
N ASP A 306 -14.96 16.92 -4.60
CA ASP A 306 -16.34 17.17 -5.07
C ASP A 306 -16.64 16.59 -6.47
N PHE A 307 -16.08 15.42 -6.77
CA PHE A 307 -16.14 14.73 -8.07
C PHE A 307 -15.47 15.48 -9.24
N ILE A 308 -14.66 16.49 -8.94
CA ILE A 308 -13.87 17.22 -9.94
C ILE A 308 -12.54 16.49 -10.16
N ASN A 309 -12.34 16.01 -11.38
CA ASN A 309 -11.09 15.39 -11.74
C ASN A 309 -10.01 16.44 -12.09
N LYS A 310 -8.96 16.49 -11.26
CA LYS A 310 -7.82 17.39 -11.44
C LYS A 310 -6.69 16.80 -12.29
N ARG A 311 -6.42 15.50 -12.20
CA ARG A 311 -5.19 14.89 -12.76
C ARG A 311 -5.31 13.50 -13.41
N PHE A 312 -6.48 12.86 -13.39
CA PHE A 312 -6.66 11.53 -13.98
C PHE A 312 -7.08 11.63 -15.44
N ILE A 313 -6.46 10.85 -16.33
CA ILE A 313 -6.70 10.93 -17.77
C ILE A 313 -6.97 9.53 -18.32
N PRO A 314 -8.24 9.17 -18.58
CA PRO A 314 -8.60 7.92 -19.23
C PRO A 314 -8.25 7.98 -20.72
N VAL A 315 -7.50 6.98 -21.17
CA VAL A 315 -7.16 6.75 -22.58
C VAL A 315 -7.71 5.40 -23.00
N ILE A 316 -8.35 5.35 -24.17
CA ILE A 316 -8.92 4.14 -24.75
C ILE A 316 -8.40 3.94 -26.17
N TYR A 317 -8.35 2.71 -26.65
CA TYR A 317 -8.03 2.43 -28.06
C TYR A 317 -9.23 2.62 -28.98
N GLU A 318 -8.96 2.71 -30.27
CA GLU A 318 -9.99 2.70 -31.31
C GLU A 318 -10.88 1.44 -31.21
N ASN A 319 -12.19 1.65 -31.35
CA ASN A 319 -13.25 0.64 -31.17
C ASN A 319 -13.47 0.11 -29.75
N PHE A 320 -12.85 0.72 -28.73
CA PHE A 320 -13.11 0.39 -27.34
C PHE A 320 -14.55 0.73 -26.91
N LYS A 321 -15.22 -0.19 -26.24
CA LYS A 321 -16.58 0.03 -25.73
C LYS A 321 -16.55 0.91 -24.48
N LYS A 322 -16.88 2.19 -24.62
CA LYS A 322 -16.94 3.16 -23.50
C LYS A 322 -17.81 2.71 -22.31
N SER A 323 -18.76 1.81 -22.53
CA SER A 323 -19.59 1.20 -21.47
C SER A 323 -18.82 0.28 -20.52
N LEU A 324 -17.59 -0.13 -20.87
CA LEU A 324 -16.74 -0.99 -20.04
C LEU A 324 -15.89 -0.19 -19.05
N LEU A 325 -15.75 1.13 -19.26
CA LEU A 325 -15.01 1.98 -18.33
C LEU A 325 -15.63 1.91 -16.92
N PRO A 326 -14.81 2.00 -15.85
CA PRO A 326 -15.30 2.01 -14.49
C PRO A 326 -16.38 3.09 -14.27
N MET A 327 -17.38 2.77 -13.44
CA MET A 327 -18.54 3.64 -13.21
C MET A 327 -18.11 5.04 -12.75
N GLY A 328 -18.71 6.09 -13.33
CA GLY A 328 -18.44 7.49 -12.99
C GLY A 328 -17.38 8.17 -13.86
N TRP A 329 -16.39 7.42 -14.37
CA TRP A 329 -15.31 7.99 -15.19
C TRP A 329 -15.79 8.63 -16.50
N PRO A 330 -16.67 7.98 -17.30
CA PRO A 330 -17.15 8.58 -18.55
C PRO A 330 -18.00 9.83 -18.36
N LYS A 331 -18.56 10.05 -17.16
CA LYS A 331 -19.43 11.20 -16.85
C LYS A 331 -18.62 12.38 -16.32
N ASN A 332 -17.58 12.10 -15.55
CA ASN A 332 -16.84 13.12 -14.80
C ASN A 332 -15.48 13.46 -15.45
N THR A 333 -15.06 12.71 -16.47
CA THR A 333 -13.75 12.88 -17.10
C THR A 333 -13.79 12.73 -18.61
N LEU A 334 -13.07 13.61 -19.32
CA LEU A 334 -12.82 13.48 -20.75
C LEU A 334 -11.94 12.27 -21.05
N SER A 335 -12.43 11.36 -21.89
CA SER A 335 -11.67 10.20 -22.39
C SER A 335 -11.07 10.49 -23.76
N TYR A 336 -9.79 10.14 -23.92
CA TYR A 336 -9.05 10.34 -25.15
C TYR A 336 -8.91 9.03 -25.90
N GLN A 337 -9.23 9.03 -27.19
CA GLN A 337 -9.05 7.86 -28.04
C GLN A 337 -7.67 7.91 -28.70
N PHE A 338 -6.84 6.90 -28.48
CA PHE A 338 -5.57 6.76 -29.17
C PHE A 338 -5.74 5.89 -30.43
N PRO A 339 -5.23 6.30 -31.61
CA PRO A 339 -4.40 7.49 -31.88
C PRO A 339 -5.15 8.79 -32.22
N ASN A 340 -6.46 8.74 -32.42
CA ASN A 340 -7.24 9.83 -33.04
C ASN A 340 -7.20 11.17 -32.27
N ASN A 341 -7.29 11.15 -30.94
CA ASN A 341 -7.24 12.32 -30.06
C ASN A 341 -5.86 12.51 -29.41
N PHE A 342 -4.79 11.92 -29.97
CA PHE A 342 -3.46 11.97 -29.34
C PHE A 342 -2.89 13.39 -29.23
N ASN A 343 -3.18 14.26 -30.22
CA ASN A 343 -2.75 15.66 -30.17
C ASN A 343 -3.43 16.42 -29.03
N GLU A 344 -4.74 16.23 -28.84
CA GLU A 344 -5.49 16.85 -27.74
C GLU A 344 -5.00 16.36 -26.37
N LEU A 345 -4.68 15.06 -26.28
CA LEU A 345 -4.05 14.47 -25.10
C LEU A 345 -2.70 15.13 -24.79
N CYS A 346 -1.84 15.31 -25.81
CA CYS A 346 -0.55 15.97 -25.66
C CYS A 346 -0.72 17.43 -25.24
N THR A 347 -1.69 18.15 -25.81
CA THR A 347 -2.01 19.51 -25.36
C THR A 347 -2.39 19.48 -23.88
N LYS A 348 -3.29 18.61 -23.43
CA LYS A 348 -3.63 18.55 -21.99
C LYS A 348 -2.45 18.20 -21.09
N LEU A 349 -1.58 17.28 -21.50
CA LEU A 349 -0.44 16.81 -20.70
C LEU A 349 0.74 17.80 -20.64
N PHE A 350 0.94 18.59 -21.70
CA PHE A 350 2.15 19.39 -21.90
C PHE A 350 1.86 20.88 -22.12
N SER A 351 0.60 21.33 -22.01
CA SER A 351 0.29 22.77 -21.99
C SER A 351 0.93 23.39 -20.76
N GLU A 352 1.62 24.51 -20.97
CA GLU A 352 2.07 25.37 -19.90
C GLU A 352 0.82 25.93 -19.19
N ASN A 353 0.64 25.58 -17.92
CA ASN A 353 -0.23 26.34 -17.01
C ASN A 353 0.58 27.48 -16.40
#